data_AF-A0A7M3MBY0-F1
#
_entry.id   AF-A0A7M3MBY0-F1
#
_cell.length_a   1.000
_cell.length_b   1.000
_cell.length_c   1.000
_cell.angle_alpha   90.00
_cell.angle_beta   90.00
_cell.angle_gamma   90.00
#
_symmetry.space_group_name_H-M   'P 1'
#
loop_
_entity.id
_entity.type
_entity.pdbx_description
1 polymer ?
#
loop_
_entity_poly.entity_id
_entity_poly.type
_entity_poly.pdbx_seq_one_letter_code
_entity_poly.pdbx_strand_id
1 'polypeptide(L)'
;MTEHNDHTLQERLKNCIQTILELEPDVERLELGHILREEYSTLREFLERVDSVQLDEGEVERIEKATERFLEELETPLGNTRESHMRGRIMQ
;
A
#
# COMPACT_ATOMS: atom_id res chain seq x y z
N MET A 1 -21.36 -15.97 -16.67
CA MET A 1 -21.52 -15.12 -15.47
C MET A 1 -20.23 -15.02 -14.64
N THR A 2 -19.16 -15.77 -14.96
CA THR A 2 -17.91 -15.82 -14.18
C THR A 2 -16.89 -14.73 -14.53
N GLU A 3 -16.77 -14.32 -15.80
CA GLU A 3 -15.75 -13.34 -16.25
C GLU A 3 -15.92 -11.94 -15.63
N HIS A 4 -17.15 -11.49 -15.41
CA HIS A 4 -17.41 -10.17 -14.83
C HIS A 4 -16.98 -10.09 -13.35
N ASN A 5 -17.02 -11.22 -12.65
CA ASN A 5 -16.60 -11.29 -11.25
C ASN A 5 -15.08 -11.21 -11.13
N ASP A 6 -14.36 -11.91 -12.01
CA ASP A 6 -12.89 -11.94 -12.00
C ASP A 6 -12.29 -10.55 -12.27
N HIS A 7 -12.84 -9.82 -13.26
CA HIS A 7 -12.41 -8.45 -13.54
C HIS A 7 -12.63 -7.52 -12.33
N THR A 8 -13.77 -7.66 -11.64
CA THR A 8 -14.08 -6.85 -10.44
C THR A 8 -13.10 -7.14 -9.30
N LEU A 9 -12.73 -8.40 -9.12
CA LEU A 9 -11.75 -8.83 -8.12
C LEU A 9 -10.35 -8.29 -8.44
N GLN A 10 -9.95 -8.34 -9.71
CA GLN A 10 -8.68 -7.80 -10.19
C GLN A 10 -8.59 -6.28 -9.98
N GLU A 11 -9.67 -5.54 -10.26
CA GLU A 11 -9.74 -4.08 -10.01
C GLU A 11 -9.59 -3.75 -8.52
N ARG A 12 -10.26 -4.50 -7.64
CA ARG A 12 -10.12 -4.32 -6.18
C ARG A 12 -8.70 -4.59 -5.70
N LEU A 13 -8.10 -5.68 -6.16
CA LEU A 13 -6.72 -6.02 -5.83
C LEU A 13 -5.73 -4.96 -6.34
N LYS A 14 -5.93 -4.45 -7.56
CA LYS A 14 -5.16 -3.33 -8.11
C LYS A 14 -5.27 -2.10 -7.24
N ASN A 15 -6.47 -1.74 -6.79
CA ASN A 15 -6.67 -0.59 -5.91
C ASN A 15 -5.91 -0.74 -4.59
N CYS A 16 -5.92 -1.93 -3.97
CA CYS A 16 -5.14 -2.19 -2.75
C CYS A 16 -3.64 -1.98 -2.99
N ILE A 17 -3.09 -2.60 -4.04
CA ILE A 17 -1.65 -2.52 -4.34
C ILE A 17 -1.25 -1.09 -4.69
N GLN A 18 -2.05 -0.38 -5.48
CA GLN A 18 -1.82 1.02 -5.83
C GLN A 18 -1.82 1.91 -4.58
N THR A 19 -2.79 1.73 -3.68
CA THR A 19 -2.85 2.47 -2.41
C THR A 19 -1.58 2.28 -1.58
N ILE A 20 -1.04 1.05 -1.52
CA ILE A 20 0.22 0.76 -0.82
C ILE A 20 1.40 1.46 -1.51
N LEU A 21 1.49 1.38 -2.84
CA LEU A 21 2.57 1.98 -3.63
C LEU A 21 2.55 3.51 -3.60
N GLU A 22 1.39 4.14 -3.46
CA GLU A 22 1.27 5.60 -3.30
C GLU A 22 1.94 6.10 -2.01
N LEU A 23 2.04 5.25 -0.98
CA LEU A 23 2.68 5.57 0.29
C LEU A 23 4.18 5.29 0.33
N GLU A 24 4.72 4.53 -0.63
CA GLU A 24 6.15 4.24 -0.76
C GLU A 24 7.07 5.45 -0.49
N PRO A 25 6.90 6.62 -1.16
CA PRO A 25 7.80 7.76 -0.95
C PRO A 25 7.73 8.32 0.47
N ASP A 26 6.59 8.16 1.16
CA ASP A 26 6.40 8.64 2.53
C ASP A 26 7.00 7.66 3.54
N VAL A 27 6.83 6.36 3.31
CA VAL A 27 7.41 5.29 4.13
C VAL A 27 8.92 5.24 4.00
N GLU A 28 9.49 5.43 2.80
CA GLU A 28 10.94 5.45 2.59
C GLU A 28 11.67 6.53 3.41
N ARG A 29 10.96 7.61 3.80
CA ARG A 29 11.51 8.69 4.64
C ARG A 29 11.51 8.36 6.13
N LEU A 30 10.81 7.30 6.55
CA LEU A 30 10.82 6.84 7.93
C LEU A 30 12.14 6.14 8.27
N GLU A 31 12.43 6.08 9.58
CA GLU A 31 13.57 5.29 10.06
C GLU A 31 13.37 3.83 9.67
N LEU A 32 14.39 3.23 9.05
CA LEU A 32 14.36 1.89 8.44
C LEU A 32 13.41 1.72 7.24
N GLY A 33 12.74 2.75 6.72
CA GLY A 33 11.81 2.64 5.59
C GLY A 33 12.42 2.04 4.31
N HIS A 34 13.72 2.24 4.10
CA HIS A 34 14.47 1.68 2.97
C HIS A 34 14.50 0.15 2.93
N ILE A 35 14.25 -0.54 4.05
CA ILE A 35 14.23 -2.01 4.07
C ILE A 35 13.07 -2.58 3.26
N LEU A 36 12.00 -1.79 3.07
CA LEU A 36 10.78 -2.20 2.37
C LEU A 36 10.85 -2.00 0.84
N ARG A 37 11.98 -1.53 0.33
CA ARG A 37 12.12 -1.17 -1.10
C ARG A 37 11.97 -2.39 -2.01
N GLU A 38 12.47 -3.55 -1.58
CA GLU A 38 12.36 -4.78 -2.37
C GLU A 38 10.90 -5.26 -2.42
N GLU A 39 10.17 -5.09 -1.32
CA GLU A 39 8.76 -5.41 -1.19
C GLU A 39 7.90 -4.49 -2.07
N TYR A 40 8.18 -3.18 -2.09
CA TYR A 40 7.51 -2.26 -3.02
C TYR A 40 7.83 -2.57 -4.49
N SER A 41 9.07 -2.95 -4.82
CA SER A 41 9.42 -3.41 -6.16
C SER A 41 8.61 -4.64 -6.56
N THR A 42 8.49 -5.61 -5.65
CA THR A 42 7.70 -6.83 -5.85
C THR A 42 6.22 -6.51 -6.07
N LEU A 43 5.65 -5.58 -5.29
CA LEU A 43 4.26 -5.13 -5.46
C LEU A 43 4.02 -4.45 -6.82
N ARG A 44 4.99 -3.66 -7.30
CA ARG A 44 4.92 -3.00 -8.61
C ARG A 44 4.95 -4.01 -9.76
N GLU A 45 5.87 -4.97 -9.70
CA GLU A 45 5.92 -6.07 -10.68
C GLU A 45 4.65 -6.93 -10.65
N PHE A 46 4.10 -7.16 -9.46
CA PHE A 46 2.86 -7.90 -9.33
C PHE A 46 1.67 -7.14 -9.93
N LEU A 47 1.58 -5.81 -9.72
CA LEU A 47 0.53 -4.96 -10.27
C LEU A 47 0.42 -5.07 -11.80
N GLU A 48 1.54 -5.17 -12.50
CA GLU A 48 1.59 -5.32 -13.97
C GLU A 48 0.97 -6.64 -14.45
N ARG A 49 0.82 -7.63 -13.57
CA ARG A 49 0.40 -8.99 -13.90
C ARG A 49 -0.97 -9.35 -13.35
N VAL A 50 -1.59 -8.50 -12.53
CA VAL A 50 -2.88 -8.79 -11.86
C VAL A 50 -3.98 -9.22 -12.82
N ASP A 51 -4.05 -8.64 -14.02
CA ASP A 51 -5.06 -8.98 -15.04
C ASP A 51 -4.99 -10.44 -15.54
N SER A 52 -3.86 -11.11 -15.30
CA SER A 52 -3.64 -12.51 -15.68
C SER A 52 -3.85 -13.50 -14.53
N VAL A 53 -4.18 -13.01 -13.33
CA VAL A 53 -4.35 -13.82 -12.12
C VAL A 53 -5.83 -14.15 -11.95
N GLN A 54 -6.14 -15.44 -11.79
CA GLN A 54 -7.46 -15.87 -11.32
C GLN A 54 -7.53 -15.67 -9.81
N LEU A 55 -8.56 -14.98 -9.35
CA LEU A 55 -8.73 -14.62 -7.95
C LEU A 55 -10.04 -15.19 -7.42
N ASP A 56 -10.04 -15.55 -6.15
CA ASP A 56 -11.28 -15.72 -5.41
C ASP A 56 -11.54 -14.55 -4.45
N GLU A 57 -12.82 -14.32 -4.16
CA GLU A 57 -13.29 -13.23 -3.28
C GLU A 57 -12.60 -13.26 -1.91
N GLY A 58 -12.39 -14.46 -1.35
CA GLY A 58 -11.77 -14.62 -0.04
C GLY A 58 -10.28 -14.25 -0.04
N GLU A 59 -9.59 -14.34 -1.17
CA GLU A 59 -8.21 -13.85 -1.29
C GLU A 59 -8.17 -12.32 -1.35
N VAL A 60 -9.02 -11.72 -2.16
CA VAL A 60 -9.12 -10.27 -2.28
C VAL A 60 -9.50 -9.64 -0.94
N GLU A 61 -10.48 -10.19 -0.22
CA GLU A 61 -10.85 -9.70 1.12
C GLU A 61 -9.68 -9.75 2.13
N ARG A 62 -8.81 -10.78 2.04
CA ARG A 62 -7.65 -10.87 2.93
C ARG A 62 -6.64 -9.77 2.63
N ILE A 63 -6.41 -9.48 1.35
CA ILE A 63 -5.52 -8.40 0.93
C ILE A 63 -6.10 -7.03 1.28
N GLU A 64 -7.41 -6.83 1.11
CA GLU A 64 -8.09 -5.60 1.53
C GLU A 64 -7.91 -5.36 3.03
N LYS A 65 -8.16 -6.37 3.88
CA LYS A 65 -7.97 -6.28 5.33
C LYS A 65 -6.50 -6.05 5.73
N ALA A 66 -5.55 -6.66 5.02
CA ALA A 66 -4.14 -6.43 5.25
C ALA A 66 -3.72 -5.00 4.86
N THR A 67 -4.29 -4.48 3.77
CA THR A 67 -4.08 -3.10 3.31
C THR A 67 -4.63 -2.11 4.32
N GLU A 68 -5.84 -2.31 4.83
CA GLU A 68 -6.45 -1.48 5.89
C GLU A 68 -5.55 -1.41 7.12
N ARG A 69 -5.10 -2.56 7.64
CA ARG A 69 -4.20 -2.62 8.79
C ARG A 69 -2.86 -1.93 8.54
N PHE A 70 -2.29 -2.10 7.34
CA PHE A 70 -1.06 -1.41 6.96
C PHE A 70 -1.24 0.12 7.01
N LEU A 71 -2.38 0.63 6.53
CA LEU A 71 -2.69 2.06 6.60
C LEU A 71 -2.83 2.54 8.05
N GLU A 72 -3.56 1.80 8.89
CA GLU A 72 -3.72 2.10 10.32
C GLU A 72 -2.38 2.17 11.07
N GLU A 73 -1.50 1.19 10.81
CA GLU A 73 -0.16 1.14 11.43
C GLU A 73 0.72 2.33 10.99
N LEU A 74 0.51 2.85 9.78
CA LEU A 74 1.24 3.99 9.25
C LEU A 74 0.73 5.37 9.71
N GLU A 75 -0.51 5.47 10.20
CA GLU A 75 -1.06 6.75 10.67
C GLU A 75 -0.19 7.39 11.75
N THR A 76 0.33 6.59 12.67
CA THR A 76 1.19 7.06 13.78
C THR A 76 2.56 7.56 13.30
N PRO A 77 3.39 6.75 12.59
CA PRO A 77 4.71 7.20 12.15
C PRO A 77 4.65 8.33 11.11
N LEU A 78 3.66 8.31 10.21
CA LEU A 78 3.49 9.39 9.22
C LEU A 78 2.87 10.65 9.83
N GLY A 79 1.96 10.51 10.80
CA GLY A 79 1.39 11.62 11.58
C GLY A 79 2.45 12.36 12.41
N ASN A 80 3.33 11.62 13.09
CA ASN A 80 4.43 12.18 13.87
C ASN A 80 5.47 12.92 13.01
N THR A 81 5.64 12.53 11.74
CA THR A 81 6.56 13.18 10.80
C THR A 81 6.12 14.60 10.45
N ARG A 82 4.81 14.88 10.41
CA ARG A 82 4.26 16.23 10.17
C ARG A 82 4.46 17.18 11.35
N GLU A 83 4.41 16.70 12.59
CA GLU A 83 4.63 17.54 13.79
C GLU A 83 6.12 17.85 14.03
N SER A 84 7.01 16.88 13.76
CA SER A 84 8.46 17.05 13.95
C SER A 84 9.04 18.15 13.04
N HIS A 85 8.56 18.25 11.79
CA HIS A 85 8.93 19.32 10.87
C HIS A 85 8.43 20.72 11.29
N MET A 86 7.36 20.80 12.08
CA MET A 86 6.81 22.08 12.53
C MET A 86 7.60 22.64 13.73
N ARG A 87 8.09 21.78 14.63
CA ARG A 87 8.94 22.18 15.77
C ARG A 87 10.34 22.66 15.35
N GLY A 88 10.92 22.08 14.29
CA GLY A 88 12.21 22.52 13.76
C GLY A 88 12.19 23.89 13.05
N ARG A 89 11.02 24.41 12.68
CA ARG A 89 10.86 25.70 11.98
C ARG A 89 10.56 26.89 12.90
N ILE A 90 10.22 26.64 14.17
CA ILE A 90 9.92 27.69 15.16
C ILE A 90 11.19 28.08 15.95
N MET A 91 12.29 27.34 15.78
CA MET A 91 13.62 27.65 16.33
C MET A 91 14.62 28.03 15.24
N GLN A 92 14.30 29.05 14.43
CA GLN A 92 15.28 29.81 13.64
C GLN A 92 14.92 31.30 13.65
#